data_AF-A0A0R1E7B0-F1
#
_entry.id   AF-A0A0R1E7B0-F1
#
_cell.length_a   1.000
_cell.length_b   1.000
_cell.length_c   1.000
_cell.angle_alpha   90.00
_cell.angle_beta   90.00
_cell.angle_gamma   90.00
#
_symmetry.space_group_name_H-M   'P 1'
#
loop_
_entity.id
_entity.type
_entity.pdbx_description
1 polymer ?
#
loop_
_entity_poly.entity_id
_entity_poly.type
_entity_poly.pdbx_seq_one_letter_code
_entity_poly.pdbx_strand_id
1 'polypeptide(L)'
;MYQRWNLLEVNVTRSRIKHLIYPLDTVLDESLGCAFWFASHCFQSTARVALIGSGADELFGGYTRYRNSFKRCLGNDLDHQLAVQNELEVDWQRISARNLARDDRVIADNGKTARSPFIEENFVKLIRSLEVYQKCCFAFPEGVGDKLLLRLYGYQIGLRDVVYLRKRAIQFGSRIASKMLPINLIIYSLSLLMLCLCHDISSTNKKFNR
;
A
#
# COMPACT_ATOMS: atom_id res chain seq x y z
N MET A 1 17.12 -16.83 0.59
CA MET A 1 16.95 -16.36 1.99
C MET A 1 15.60 -16.87 2.46
N TYR A 2 15.55 -17.88 3.33
CA TYR A 2 14.29 -18.44 3.80
C TYR A 2 13.65 -17.46 4.79
N GLN A 3 12.48 -16.90 4.44
CA GLN A 3 11.66 -16.13 5.39
C GLN A 3 11.15 -17.10 6.47
N ARG A 4 11.58 -16.89 7.72
CA ARG A 4 11.10 -17.61 8.88
C ARG A 4 9.84 -16.91 9.36
N TRP A 5 8.69 -17.59 9.30
CA TRP A 5 7.40 -17.02 9.69
C TRP A 5 7.18 -17.21 11.19
N ASN A 6 6.89 -16.11 11.88
CA ASN A 6 6.50 -16.12 13.29
C ASN A 6 5.00 -15.87 13.38
N LEU A 7 4.25 -16.86 13.86
CA LEU A 7 2.84 -16.68 14.18
C LEU A 7 2.75 -15.80 15.43
N LEU A 8 2.09 -14.65 15.31
CA LEU A 8 1.76 -13.79 16.44
C LEU A 8 0.28 -13.98 16.76
N GLU A 9 0.01 -14.64 17.88
CA GLU A 9 -1.33 -14.66 18.46
C GLU A 9 -1.51 -13.39 19.27
N VAL A 10 -2.42 -12.52 18.81
CA VAL A 10 -2.64 -11.22 19.44
C VAL A 10 -4.09 -11.10 19.84
N ASN A 11 -4.33 -10.96 21.14
CA ASN A 11 -5.67 -10.80 21.69
C ASN A 11 -6.03 -9.30 21.73
N VAL A 12 -6.74 -8.84 20.70
CA VAL A 12 -7.21 -7.45 20.60
C VAL A 12 -8.72 -7.44 20.59
N THR A 13 -9.30 -6.63 21.47
CA THR A 13 -10.73 -6.36 21.44
C THR A 13 -11.07 -5.55 20.19
N ARG A 14 -12.05 -6.03 19.41
CA ARG A 14 -12.54 -5.32 18.20
C ARG A 14 -12.91 -3.86 18.48
N SER A 15 -13.33 -3.55 19.70
CA SER A 15 -13.65 -2.19 20.15
C SER A 15 -12.46 -1.23 20.06
N ARG A 16 -11.21 -1.70 20.30
CA ARG A 16 -10.01 -0.87 20.22
C ARG A 16 -9.75 -0.41 18.78
N ILE A 17 -9.71 -1.34 17.83
CA ILE A 17 -9.48 -1.00 16.41
C ILE A 17 -10.63 -0.13 15.88
N LYS A 18 -11.87 -0.41 16.27
CA LYS A 18 -13.02 0.43 15.90
C LYS A 18 -12.84 1.89 16.35
N HIS A 19 -12.33 2.11 17.56
CA HIS A 19 -12.03 3.46 18.04
C HIS A 19 -10.91 4.13 17.24
N LEU A 20 -9.87 3.39 16.85
CA LEU A 20 -8.73 3.93 16.08
C LEU A 20 -9.12 4.35 14.66
N ILE A 21 -10.09 3.69 14.03
CA ILE A 21 -10.52 4.00 12.65
C ILE A 21 -11.56 5.12 12.55
N TYR A 22 -12.29 5.44 13.63
CA TYR A 22 -13.32 6.49 13.65
C TYR A 22 -12.82 7.81 13.03
N PRO A 23 -13.55 8.59 12.23
CA PRO A 23 -14.98 8.48 11.93
C PRO A 23 -15.33 7.46 10.86
N LEU A 24 -14.36 6.68 10.38
CA LEU A 24 -14.63 5.59 9.45
C LEU A 24 -15.33 4.45 10.17
N ASP A 25 -16.42 3.93 9.59
CA ASP A 25 -17.27 2.89 10.21
C ASP A 25 -17.75 1.83 9.21
N THR A 26 -16.99 1.61 8.13
CA THR A 26 -17.31 0.54 7.18
C THR A 26 -16.52 -0.73 7.49
N VAL A 27 -17.04 -1.90 7.06
CA VAL A 27 -16.32 -3.19 7.14
C VAL A 27 -14.98 -3.14 6.42
N LEU A 28 -14.90 -2.36 5.33
CA LEU A 28 -13.66 -2.15 4.60
C LEU A 28 -12.63 -1.41 5.46
N ASP A 29 -13.06 -0.34 6.15
CA ASP A 29 -12.19 0.45 7.01
C ASP A 29 -11.71 -0.35 8.23
N GLU A 30 -12.59 -1.16 8.84
CA GLU A 30 -12.21 -2.10 9.90
C GLU A 30 -11.20 -3.13 9.40
N SER A 31 -11.41 -3.70 8.20
CA SER A 31 -10.49 -4.70 7.64
C SER A 31 -9.11 -4.11 7.34
N LEU A 32 -9.05 -2.88 6.82
CA LEU A 32 -7.81 -2.15 6.58
C LEU A 32 -7.11 -1.79 7.90
N GLY A 33 -7.87 -1.28 8.88
CA GLY A 33 -7.37 -0.99 10.22
C GLY A 33 -6.78 -2.23 10.88
N CYS A 34 -7.48 -3.36 10.86
CA CYS A 34 -6.96 -4.63 11.34
C CYS A 34 -5.64 -5.03 10.65
N ALA A 35 -5.58 -4.94 9.31
CA ALA A 35 -4.38 -5.30 8.57
C ALA A 35 -3.15 -4.48 9.02
N PHE A 36 -3.28 -3.16 9.10
CA PHE A 36 -2.20 -2.29 9.55
C PHE A 36 -1.85 -2.47 11.02
N TRP A 37 -2.86 -2.68 11.86
CA TRP A 37 -2.66 -2.89 13.29
C TRP A 37 -1.84 -4.15 13.53
N PHE A 38 -2.27 -5.30 12.99
CA PHE A 38 -1.54 -6.55 13.17
C PHE A 38 -0.16 -6.53 12.51
N ALA A 39 -0.02 -5.88 11.37
CA ALA A 39 1.27 -5.77 10.68
C ALA A 39 2.28 -4.90 11.42
N SER A 40 1.83 -3.83 12.08
CA SER A 40 2.68 -2.96 12.89
C SER A 40 2.95 -3.52 14.29
N HIS A 41 2.12 -4.46 14.75
CA HIS A 41 2.26 -5.12 16.05
C HIS A 41 3.33 -6.23 16.02
N CYS A 42 4.59 -5.84 15.95
CA CYS A 42 5.73 -6.75 15.95
C CYS A 42 6.55 -6.61 17.23
N PHE A 43 6.26 -7.44 18.24
CA PHE A 43 6.94 -7.43 19.55
C PHE A 43 8.46 -7.63 19.50
N GLN A 44 8.95 -8.31 18.46
CA GLN A 44 10.37 -8.60 18.30
C GLN A 44 11.16 -7.44 17.70
N SER A 45 10.48 -6.40 17.21
CA SER A 45 11.10 -5.27 16.51
C SER A 45 11.09 -4.02 17.38
N THR A 46 12.28 -3.50 17.71
CA THR A 46 12.50 -2.22 18.38
C THR A 46 12.25 -1.01 17.47
N ALA A 47 11.99 -1.24 16.17
CA ALA A 47 11.84 -0.19 15.19
C ALA A 47 10.61 0.68 15.49
N ARG A 48 10.86 1.98 15.68
CA ARG A 48 9.84 3.02 15.93
C ARG A 48 9.20 3.56 14.66
N VAL A 49 9.68 3.15 13.49
CA VAL A 49 9.18 3.61 12.19
C VAL A 49 8.70 2.41 11.38
N ALA A 50 7.51 2.53 10.79
CA ALA A 50 7.00 1.58 9.82
C ALA A 50 6.95 2.25 8.44
N LEU A 51 7.66 1.68 7.46
CA LEU A 51 7.57 2.12 6.07
C LEU A 51 6.35 1.48 5.42
N ILE A 52 5.45 2.32 4.90
CA ILE A 52 4.25 1.88 4.21
C ILE A 52 4.21 2.44 2.79
N GLY A 53 3.54 1.74 1.88
CA GLY A 53 3.39 2.19 0.49
C GLY A 53 2.08 2.95 0.20
N SER A 54 1.40 3.49 1.22
CA SER A 54 0.18 4.30 1.05
C SER A 54 0.46 5.51 0.13
N GLY A 55 -0.42 5.80 -0.82
CA GLY A 55 -0.19 6.84 -1.84
C GLY A 55 0.28 6.30 -3.20
N ALA A 56 0.85 5.09 -3.26
CA ALA A 56 1.28 4.52 -4.53
C ALA A 56 0.11 4.17 -5.46
N ASP A 57 -1.05 3.78 -4.93
CA ASP A 57 -2.23 3.50 -5.75
C ASP A 57 -2.78 4.79 -6.37
N GLU A 58 -2.84 5.87 -5.59
CA GLU A 58 -3.36 7.18 -5.96
C GLU A 58 -2.44 7.93 -6.92
N LEU A 59 -1.11 7.80 -6.78
CA LEU A 59 -0.16 8.44 -7.69
C LEU A 59 -0.01 7.72 -9.03
N PHE A 60 -0.04 6.39 -9.03
CA PHE A 60 0.35 5.59 -10.20
C PHE A 60 -0.82 4.83 -10.84
N GLY A 61 -2.06 5.10 -10.47
CA GLY A 61 -3.22 4.45 -11.09
C GLY A 61 -3.39 2.98 -10.72
N GLY A 62 -3.30 2.67 -9.42
CA GLY A 62 -3.38 1.30 -8.89
C GLY A 62 -4.77 0.74 -8.64
N TYR A 63 -5.82 1.58 -8.63
CA TYR A 63 -7.19 1.12 -8.40
C TYR A 63 -7.91 0.74 -9.70
N THR A 64 -8.66 -0.36 -9.68
CA THR A 64 -9.48 -0.83 -10.80
C THR A 64 -10.49 0.23 -11.27
N ARG A 65 -10.94 1.15 -10.38
CA ARG A 65 -11.83 2.25 -10.75
C ARG A 65 -11.24 3.16 -11.83
N TYR A 66 -9.93 3.39 -11.85
CA TYR A 66 -9.27 4.22 -12.87
C TYR A 66 -9.34 3.55 -14.24
N ARG A 67 -9.08 2.24 -14.29
CA ARG A 67 -9.28 1.43 -15.50
C ARG A 67 -10.75 1.46 -15.95
N ASN A 68 -11.69 1.40 -15.02
CA ASN A 68 -13.11 1.48 -15.35
C ASN A 68 -13.50 2.86 -15.88
N SER A 69 -12.95 3.95 -15.32
CA SER A 69 -13.12 5.31 -15.83
C SER A 69 -12.62 5.41 -17.27
N PHE A 70 -11.39 4.92 -17.51
CA PHE A 70 -10.83 4.82 -18.86
C PHE A 70 -11.76 4.07 -19.82
N LYS A 71 -12.23 2.87 -19.45
CA LYS A 71 -13.08 2.03 -20.31
C LYS A 71 -14.48 2.58 -20.59
N ARG A 72 -15.03 3.39 -19.67
CA ARG A 72 -16.38 3.96 -19.80
C ARG A 72 -16.39 5.23 -20.65
N CYS A 73 -15.26 5.91 -20.77
CA CYS A 73 -15.13 7.07 -21.65
C CYS A 73 -15.31 6.60 -23.11
N LEU A 74 -16.12 7.34 -23.88
CA LEU A 74 -16.40 7.07 -25.31
C LEU A 74 -15.72 8.11 -26.22
N GLY A 75 -14.83 8.93 -25.66
CA GLY A 75 -14.15 10.01 -26.37
C GLY A 75 -12.88 9.57 -27.07
N ASN A 76 -12.08 10.55 -27.50
CA ASN A 76 -10.76 10.29 -28.06
C ASN A 76 -9.72 10.04 -26.95
N ASP A 77 -8.47 9.80 -27.33
CA ASP A 77 -7.39 9.51 -26.38
C ASP A 77 -7.23 10.58 -25.29
N LEU A 78 -7.42 11.86 -25.63
CA LEU A 78 -7.36 12.96 -24.66
C LEU A 78 -8.48 12.87 -23.62
N ASP A 79 -9.70 12.55 -24.06
CA ASP A 79 -10.85 12.37 -23.17
C ASP A 79 -10.63 11.20 -22.21
N HIS A 80 -10.03 10.11 -22.70
CA HIS A 80 -9.63 8.97 -21.87
C HIS A 80 -8.60 9.36 -20.82
N GLN A 81 -7.56 10.12 -21.18
CA GLN A 81 -6.55 10.59 -20.22
C GLN A 81 -7.19 11.51 -19.17
N LEU A 82 -8.05 12.44 -19.59
CA LEU A 82 -8.73 13.38 -18.69
C LEU A 82 -9.66 12.66 -17.70
N ALA A 83 -10.41 11.66 -18.16
CA ALA A 83 -11.29 10.85 -17.31
C ALA A 83 -10.53 10.14 -16.19
N VAL A 84 -9.32 9.63 -16.49
CA VAL A 84 -8.45 9.02 -15.49
C VAL A 84 -7.83 10.07 -14.57
N GLN A 85 -7.33 11.18 -15.13
CA GLN A 85 -6.73 12.28 -14.36
C GLN A 85 -7.70 12.82 -13.32
N ASN A 86 -8.97 13.02 -13.69
CA ASN A 86 -10.00 13.50 -12.76
C ASN A 86 -10.21 12.54 -11.57
N GLU A 87 -10.25 11.23 -11.81
CA GLU A 87 -10.38 10.25 -10.74
C GLU A 87 -9.15 10.21 -9.83
N LEU A 88 -7.94 10.31 -10.40
CA LEU A 88 -6.70 10.40 -9.62
C LEU A 88 -6.71 11.65 -8.72
N GLU A 89 -7.14 12.79 -9.23
CA GLU A 89 -7.22 14.04 -8.48
C GLU A 89 -8.23 13.97 -7.32
N VAL A 90 -9.41 13.41 -7.57
CA VAL A 90 -10.44 13.23 -6.54
C VAL A 90 -9.91 12.37 -5.39
N ASP A 91 -9.18 11.30 -5.70
CA ASP A 91 -8.60 10.44 -4.67
C ASP A 91 -7.43 11.10 -3.94
N TRP A 92 -6.59 11.82 -4.66
CA TRP A 92 -5.47 12.55 -4.06
C TRP A 92 -5.95 13.58 -3.05
N GLN A 93 -7.01 14.33 -3.36
CA GLN A 93 -7.61 15.30 -2.43
C GLN A 93 -8.18 14.64 -1.16
N ARG A 94 -8.57 13.36 -1.24
CA ARG A 94 -9.21 12.62 -0.15
C ARG A 94 -8.26 11.73 0.64
N ILE A 95 -7.03 11.50 0.15
CA ILE A 95 -6.11 10.49 0.69
C ILE A 95 -5.80 10.73 2.18
N SER A 96 -5.69 11.99 2.59
CA SER A 96 -5.41 12.38 3.97
C SER A 96 -6.46 11.82 4.93
N ALA A 97 -7.74 12.08 4.65
CA ALA A 97 -8.85 11.69 5.51
C ALA A 97 -9.26 10.22 5.32
N ARG A 98 -9.16 9.67 4.09
CA ARG A 98 -9.63 8.31 3.78
C ARG A 98 -8.62 7.22 4.13
N ASN A 99 -7.33 7.51 3.97
CA ASN A 99 -6.27 6.52 4.12
C ASN A 99 -5.28 6.93 5.22
N LEU A 100 -4.58 8.05 5.05
CA LEU A 100 -3.42 8.38 5.89
C LEU A 100 -3.78 8.56 7.37
N ALA A 101 -4.87 9.26 7.68
CA ALA A 101 -5.28 9.49 9.06
C ALA A 101 -5.70 8.21 9.79
N ARG A 102 -6.30 7.24 9.09
CA ARG A 102 -6.61 5.92 9.65
C ARG A 102 -5.32 5.14 9.88
N ASP A 103 -4.49 5.03 8.85
CA ASP A 103 -3.27 4.22 8.87
C ASP A 103 -2.32 4.71 9.97
N ASP A 104 -2.16 6.03 10.10
CA ASP A 104 -1.31 6.65 11.13
C ASP A 104 -1.76 6.29 12.55
N ARG A 105 -3.04 6.51 12.90
CA ARG A 105 -3.56 6.20 14.25
C ARG A 105 -3.47 4.72 14.59
N VAL A 106 -3.76 3.88 13.61
CA VAL A 106 -3.69 2.43 13.76
C VAL A 106 -2.26 1.95 14.02
N ILE A 107 -1.28 2.50 13.30
CA ILE A 107 0.14 2.14 13.45
C ILE A 107 0.72 2.75 14.73
N ALA A 108 0.32 3.97 15.08
CA ALA A 108 0.74 4.69 16.29
C ALA A 108 0.31 3.98 17.58
N ASP A 109 -0.82 3.27 17.56
CA ASP A 109 -1.29 2.45 18.69
C ASP A 109 -0.29 1.34 19.09
N ASN A 110 0.60 0.96 18.16
CA ASN A 110 1.70 0.01 18.38
C ASN A 110 3.05 0.69 18.67
N GLY A 111 3.05 1.99 18.99
CA GLY A 111 4.25 2.76 19.30
C GLY A 111 5.15 3.01 18.07
N LYS A 112 4.59 2.95 16.86
CA LYS A 112 5.31 3.17 15.61
C LYS A 112 4.77 4.38 14.87
N THR A 113 5.66 5.13 14.22
CA THR A 113 5.30 6.21 13.31
C THR A 113 5.27 5.68 11.88
N ALA A 114 4.14 5.88 11.19
CA ALA A 114 4.02 5.56 9.79
C ALA A 114 4.82 6.55 8.92
N ARG A 115 5.57 6.04 7.95
CA ARG A 115 6.24 6.86 6.93
C ARG A 115 5.96 6.28 5.57
N SER A 116 5.43 7.10 4.66
CA SER A 116 5.24 6.71 3.27
C SER A 116 6.11 7.56 2.34
N PRO A 117 7.07 6.94 1.63
CA PRO A 117 7.84 7.64 0.59
C PRO A 117 6.98 8.21 -0.54
N PHE A 118 5.82 7.59 -0.81
CA PHE A 118 4.92 7.98 -1.91
C PHE A 118 4.12 9.26 -1.64
N ILE A 119 4.21 9.84 -0.44
CA ILE A 119 3.56 11.11 -0.12
C ILE A 119 4.58 12.21 0.20
N GLU A 120 5.87 11.96 -0.03
CA GLU A 120 6.90 12.98 0.09
C GLU A 120 6.68 14.07 -0.97
N GLU A 121 6.77 15.32 -0.56
CA GLU A 121 6.30 16.47 -1.34
C GLU A 121 7.01 16.61 -2.70
N ASN A 122 8.33 16.45 -2.74
CA ASN A 122 9.10 16.59 -3.98
C ASN A 122 8.81 15.44 -4.95
N PHE A 123 8.72 14.21 -4.42
CA PHE A 123 8.36 13.03 -5.18
C PHE A 123 6.94 13.16 -5.74
N VAL A 124 5.99 13.57 -4.92
CA VAL A 124 4.62 13.85 -5.32
C VAL A 124 4.58 14.91 -6.43
N LYS A 125 5.30 16.02 -6.26
CA LYS A 125 5.38 17.09 -7.26
C LYS A 125 5.89 16.59 -8.60
N LEU A 126 6.93 15.77 -8.59
CA LEU A 126 7.48 15.14 -9.79
C LEU A 126 6.47 14.21 -10.46
N ILE A 127 5.88 13.27 -9.72
CA ILE A 127 4.97 12.28 -10.31
C ILE A 127 3.67 12.93 -10.81
N ARG A 128 3.17 13.96 -10.11
CA ARG A 128 1.96 14.69 -10.51
C ARG A 128 2.17 15.61 -11.71
N SER A 129 3.41 16.01 -12.01
CA SER A 129 3.70 16.75 -13.24
C SER A 129 3.76 15.87 -14.49
N LEU A 130 3.68 14.54 -14.33
CA LEU A 130 3.62 13.62 -15.45
C LEU A 130 2.19 13.50 -15.99
N GLU A 131 2.09 13.20 -17.28
CA GLU A 131 0.84 12.82 -17.93
C GLU A 131 0.36 11.44 -17.45
N VAL A 132 -0.94 11.18 -17.56
CA VAL A 132 -1.54 9.90 -17.12
C VAL A 132 -0.87 8.71 -17.81
N TYR A 133 -0.67 8.75 -19.12
CA TYR A 133 -0.05 7.66 -19.88
C TYR A 133 1.39 7.34 -19.44
N GLN A 134 2.10 8.31 -18.85
CA GLN A 134 3.43 8.12 -18.30
C GLN A 134 3.40 7.40 -16.95
N LYS A 135 2.30 7.50 -16.20
CA LYS A 135 2.08 6.86 -14.89
C LYS A 135 1.49 5.45 -15.05
N CYS A 136 0.45 5.33 -15.86
CA CYS A 136 -0.31 4.10 -16.12
C CYS A 136 -0.85 4.07 -17.55
N CYS A 137 -1.06 2.88 -18.11
CA CYS A 137 -1.61 2.71 -19.46
C CYS A 137 -2.70 1.64 -19.48
N PHE A 138 -3.96 2.06 -19.41
CA PHE A 138 -5.10 1.14 -19.32
C PHE A 138 -5.51 0.49 -20.65
N ALA A 139 -4.86 0.86 -21.76
CA ALA A 139 -4.91 0.10 -23.01
C ALA A 139 -4.29 -1.31 -22.84
N PHE A 140 -3.31 -1.46 -21.95
CA PHE A 140 -2.75 -2.77 -21.62
C PHE A 140 -3.66 -3.58 -20.67
N PRO A 141 -3.55 -4.92 -20.67
CA PRO A 141 -4.30 -5.79 -19.77
C PRO A 141 -4.10 -5.47 -18.27
N GLU A 142 -5.03 -5.96 -17.45
CA GLU A 142 -4.94 -5.85 -16.00
C GLU A 142 -3.73 -6.61 -15.43
N GLY A 143 -2.97 -5.96 -14.57
CA GLY A 143 -1.69 -6.43 -14.03
C GLY A 143 -0.47 -5.93 -14.80
N VAL A 144 -0.66 -5.30 -15.96
CA VAL A 144 0.42 -4.77 -16.80
C VAL A 144 0.37 -3.24 -16.83
N GLY A 145 -0.79 -2.69 -17.20
CA GLY A 145 -0.97 -1.26 -17.41
C GLY A 145 -1.14 -0.40 -16.15
N ASP A 146 -1.62 -1.00 -15.07
CA ASP A 146 -1.73 -0.33 -13.76
C ASP A 146 -0.34 -0.12 -13.16
N LYS A 147 -0.08 1.07 -12.62
CA LYS A 147 1.22 1.44 -12.04
C LYS A 147 2.41 1.22 -12.97
N LEU A 148 2.23 1.41 -14.28
CA LEU A 148 3.22 1.09 -15.29
C LEU A 148 4.60 1.67 -14.97
N LEU A 149 4.69 2.97 -14.62
CA LEU A 149 5.96 3.60 -14.27
C LEU A 149 6.64 2.92 -13.08
N LEU A 150 5.87 2.63 -12.03
CA LEU A 150 6.39 1.97 -10.84
C LEU A 150 6.83 0.53 -11.12
N ARG A 151 6.12 -0.19 -12.00
CA ARG A 151 6.49 -1.55 -12.45
C ARG A 151 7.78 -1.53 -13.26
N LEU A 152 7.92 -0.59 -14.19
CA LEU A 152 9.13 -0.42 -15.00
C LEU A 152 10.33 -0.09 -14.12
N TYR A 153 10.17 0.84 -13.18
CA TYR A 153 11.22 1.17 -12.22
C TYR A 153 11.60 -0.03 -11.34
N GLY A 154 10.59 -0.73 -10.79
CA GLY A 154 10.79 -1.96 -10.03
C GLY A 154 11.59 -3.01 -10.82
N TYR A 155 11.28 -3.17 -12.11
CA TYR A 155 11.98 -4.10 -12.99
C TYR A 155 13.44 -3.71 -13.15
N GLN A 156 13.70 -2.42 -13.38
CA GLN A 156 15.04 -1.85 -13.54
C GLN A 156 15.92 -2.09 -12.31
N ILE A 157 15.36 -2.00 -11.09
CA ILE A 157 16.10 -2.25 -9.85
C ILE A 157 16.15 -3.74 -9.44
N GLY A 158 15.67 -4.64 -10.29
CA GLY A 158 15.80 -6.10 -10.10
C GLY A 158 14.60 -6.81 -9.47
N LEU A 159 13.46 -6.14 -9.26
CA LEU A 159 12.23 -6.75 -8.73
C LEU A 159 11.44 -7.52 -9.80
N ARG A 160 12.13 -8.39 -10.56
CA ARG A 160 11.63 -8.98 -11.81
C ARG A 160 10.33 -9.77 -11.67
N ASP A 161 10.16 -10.57 -10.62
CA ASP A 161 8.95 -11.37 -10.44
C ASP A 161 7.79 -10.55 -9.85
N VAL A 162 8.13 -9.61 -8.96
CA VAL A 162 7.18 -8.77 -8.22
C VAL A 162 6.40 -7.86 -9.16
N VAL A 163 7.06 -7.32 -10.18
CA VAL A 163 6.46 -6.32 -11.08
C VAL A 163 5.38 -6.89 -11.99
N TYR A 164 5.20 -8.21 -12.03
CA TYR A 164 4.10 -8.87 -12.75
C TYR A 164 2.93 -9.24 -11.84
N LEU A 165 3.06 -9.06 -10.52
CA LEU A 165 1.99 -9.35 -9.59
C LEU A 165 0.83 -8.37 -9.79
N ARG A 166 -0.37 -8.92 -9.96
CA ARG A 166 -1.60 -8.12 -9.99
C ARG A 166 -1.80 -7.44 -8.64
N LYS A 167 -2.20 -6.17 -8.67
CA LYS A 167 -2.52 -5.40 -7.47
C LYS A 167 -3.63 -6.11 -6.69
N ARG A 168 -3.37 -6.39 -5.41
CA ARG A 168 -4.36 -6.90 -4.45
C ARG A 168 -4.41 -5.95 -3.27
N ALA A 169 -5.61 -5.50 -2.91
CA ALA A 169 -5.74 -4.66 -1.72
C ALA A 169 -5.40 -5.48 -0.46
N ILE A 170 -4.83 -4.82 0.55
CA ILE A 170 -4.24 -5.49 1.71
C ILE A 170 -5.27 -6.35 2.46
N GLN A 171 -6.52 -5.93 2.55
CA GLN A 171 -7.60 -6.69 3.21
C GLN A 171 -8.00 -7.98 2.48
N PHE A 172 -7.86 -8.01 1.15
CA PHE A 172 -8.17 -9.20 0.36
C PHE A 172 -7.00 -10.15 0.34
N GLY A 173 -5.80 -9.60 0.19
CA GLY A 173 -4.62 -10.41 0.19
C GLY A 173 -4.35 -11.04 1.57
N SER A 174 -4.71 -10.35 2.67
CA SER A 174 -4.59 -10.87 4.03
C SER A 174 -5.77 -11.77 4.39
N ARG A 175 -6.75 -11.87 3.47
CA ARG A 175 -7.99 -12.63 3.65
C ARG A 175 -8.79 -12.26 4.89
N ILE A 176 -8.49 -11.11 5.53
CA ILE A 176 -9.27 -10.52 6.62
C ILE A 176 -10.72 -10.30 6.18
N ALA A 177 -10.93 -9.95 4.91
CA ALA A 177 -12.26 -9.75 4.33
C ALA A 177 -13.01 -11.05 3.96
N SER A 178 -12.38 -12.23 4.01
CA SER A 178 -12.92 -13.44 3.37
C SER A 178 -13.54 -14.48 4.30
N LYS A 179 -13.34 -14.44 5.63
CA LYS A 179 -14.00 -15.27 6.67
C LYS A 179 -13.36 -14.95 8.03
N MET A 180 -14.15 -14.93 9.11
CA MET A 180 -13.61 -15.21 10.45
C MET A 180 -12.95 -16.61 10.40
N LEU A 181 -11.73 -16.76 10.97
CA LEU A 181 -10.85 -17.96 11.07
C LEU A 181 -9.67 -18.01 10.05
N PRO A 182 -8.63 -18.83 10.32
CA PRO A 182 -7.50 -18.66 11.24
C PRO A 182 -6.29 -17.93 10.60
N ILE A 183 -5.42 -17.39 11.45
CA ILE A 183 -4.38 -16.36 11.22
C ILE A 183 -3.32 -16.68 10.12
N ASN A 184 -3.18 -17.93 9.69
CA ASN A 184 -2.12 -18.39 8.76
C ASN A 184 -2.20 -17.81 7.33
N LEU A 185 -3.29 -17.11 7.00
CA LEU A 185 -3.59 -16.62 5.65
C LEU A 185 -3.36 -15.10 5.48
N ILE A 186 -3.18 -14.37 6.59
CA ILE A 186 -2.95 -12.91 6.64
C ILE A 186 -1.62 -12.51 5.97
N ILE A 187 -0.72 -13.47 5.87
CA ILE A 187 0.72 -13.26 5.72
C ILE A 187 1.16 -13.06 4.26
N TYR A 188 0.45 -13.64 3.28
CA TYR A 188 0.92 -13.63 1.88
C TYR A 188 0.76 -12.29 1.15
N SER A 189 -0.06 -11.35 1.63
CA SER A 189 -0.26 -10.06 0.97
C SER A 189 0.46 -8.87 1.59
N LEU A 190 0.97 -9.05 2.79
CA LEU A 190 1.79 -8.06 3.46
C LEU A 190 3.18 -7.94 2.82
N SER A 191 3.51 -8.88 1.93
CA SER A 191 4.79 -9.04 1.24
C SER A 191 5.21 -7.86 0.35
N LEU A 192 4.34 -6.87 0.06
CA LEU A 192 4.73 -5.74 -0.81
C LEU A 192 4.57 -4.33 -0.24
N LEU A 193 4.01 -4.12 0.96
CA LEU A 193 3.66 -2.76 1.36
C LEU A 193 3.90 -2.37 2.81
N MET A 194 4.42 -3.26 3.66
CA MET A 194 4.87 -2.87 5.00
C MET A 194 6.26 -3.44 5.27
N LEU A 195 7.30 -2.67 4.96
CA LEU A 195 8.60 -2.90 5.56
C LEU A 195 8.59 -2.19 6.92
N CYS A 196 8.21 -2.92 7.97
CA CYS A 196 8.81 -2.61 9.26
C CYS A 196 10.31 -2.84 9.08
N LEU A 197 11.11 -1.77 9.03
CA LEU A 197 12.56 -1.87 8.97
C LEU A 197 13.02 -2.57 10.26
N CYS A 198 13.14 -3.89 10.25
CA CYS A 198 13.70 -4.69 11.33
C CYS A 198 15.23 -4.59 11.41
N HIS A 199 15.83 -3.52 10.89
CA HIS A 199 17.28 -3.33 10.97
C HIS A 199 17.60 -2.39 12.12
N ASP A 200 18.05 -2.97 13.24
CA ASP A 200 18.96 -2.27 14.15
C ASP A 200 20.18 -1.86 13.31
N ILE A 201 20.33 -0.55 13.07
CA ILE A 201 21.47 0.05 12.36
C ILE A 201 22.77 -0.02 13.19
N SER A 202 22.79 -0.76 14.31
CA SER A 202 23.95 -0.90 15.19
C SER A 202 24.87 -2.09 14.90
N SER A 203 24.56 -2.98 13.95
CA SER A 203 25.33 -4.24 13.76
C SER A 203 26.06 -4.42 12.42
N THR A 204 25.92 -3.53 11.43
CA THR A 204 26.54 -3.70 10.10
C THR A 204 27.95 -3.12 9.96
N ASN A 205 28.70 -2.99 11.06
CA ASN A 205 30.10 -2.51 11.03
C ASN A 205 31.16 -3.63 11.09
N LYS A 206 30.82 -4.87 10.72
CA LYS A 206 31.81 -5.94 10.59
C LYS A 206 31.65 -6.73 9.29
N LYS A 207 32.70 -6.62 8.49
CA LYS A 207 33.08 -7.46 7.33
C LYS A 207 32.57 -7.01 5.95
N PHE A 208 33.09 -5.89 5.49
CA PHE A 208 33.67 -5.83 4.14
C PHE A 208 35.18 -5.69 4.30
N ASN A 209 35.87 -6.84 4.29
CA ASN A 209 37.30 -6.90 4.06
C ASN A 209 37.60 -8.28 3.47
N ARG A 210 38.25 -8.26 2.31
CA ARG A 210 38.58 -9.33 1.37
C ARG A 210 37.49 -9.69 0.37
#